data_AF-A0A9W9K7P1-F1
#
_entry.id   AF-A0A9W9K7P1-F1
#
_cell.length_a   1.000
_cell.length_b   1.000
_cell.length_c   1.000
_cell.angle_alpha   90.00
_cell.angle_beta   90.00
_cell.angle_gamma   90.00
#
_symmetry.space_group_name_H-M   'P 1'
#
loop_
_entity.id
_entity.type
_entity.pdbx_description
1 polymer ?
#
loop_
_entity_poly.entity_id
_entity_poly.type
_entity_poly.pdbx_seq_one_letter_code
_entity_poly.pdbx_strand_id
1 'polypeptide(L)'
;MESLLELLAPHLETPTHDATTSRYLNRLSTLSLQTLQSTEPQSLAQSSHSTLLSLQALSNRSHRAFITSADNLSSLRTSIPGVTREAEQLRNALPKLDEETVEFSTKYSKITDNAALERRKKAMQLARNVDRLSDILELPNLLSTAVSAASASSGTTGTTSTTYSSALDLHAHIKRLQTLYPDSPLIKDVASQAEDAMKEMTSNLIVGLRSQNLRLAAGMRTVGWLRRVAPDMETLQSDGAAGSGEGALGAIFLICRLAHLVSTLEALEPLRELADQETQRRTGGKSKSDNTWSDGQQTDRYLKRYIEIFREQSFAIVSLYKNIFTSEQSESELAISGLRGADASAKAKSRPSRPDDPLQCLPSALATFPMHLVQLLTDTMRAYLPNVGDRSSRESLLTQLLYCAASLGRLGGDFGMILTELSGDEEDIGYEWEEVMRKHRALAGRLEQLTSRVAAH
;
A
#
# COMPACT_ATOMS: atom_id res chain seq x y z
N MET A 1 64.59 17.62 -105.12
CA MET A 1 64.02 16.96 -103.92
C MET A 1 62.57 16.56 -104.15
N GLU A 2 61.70 17.44 -104.67
CA GLU A 2 60.35 17.03 -105.12
C GLU A 2 60.38 16.16 -106.37
N SER A 3 61.27 16.44 -107.34
CA SER A 3 61.29 15.74 -108.63
C SER A 3 61.65 14.24 -108.60
N LEU A 4 62.19 13.71 -107.48
CA LEU A 4 62.56 12.29 -107.36
C LEU A 4 61.48 11.51 -106.61
N LEU A 5 60.85 12.12 -105.60
CA LEU A 5 59.66 11.61 -104.93
C LEU A 5 58.48 11.57 -105.91
N GLU A 6 58.30 12.62 -106.72
CA GLU A 6 57.23 12.73 -107.73
C GLU A 6 57.42 11.74 -108.89
N LEU A 7 58.67 11.42 -109.24
CA LEU A 7 59.01 10.40 -110.25
C LEU A 7 58.82 8.96 -109.75
N LEU A 8 59.00 8.73 -108.44
CA LEU A 8 58.88 7.40 -107.81
C LEU A 8 57.48 7.14 -107.21
N ALA A 9 56.69 8.20 -107.01
CA ALA A 9 55.31 8.18 -106.50
C ALA A 9 54.38 7.19 -107.22
N PRO A 10 54.38 7.04 -108.57
CA PRO A 10 53.50 6.07 -109.22
C PRO A 10 53.89 4.60 -108.98
N HIS A 11 55.06 4.32 -108.38
CA HIS A 11 55.55 2.98 -108.06
C HIS A 11 55.52 2.66 -106.56
N LEU A 12 55.04 3.59 -105.73
CA LEU A 12 54.92 3.44 -104.27
C LEU A 12 53.44 3.33 -103.90
N GLU A 13 53.02 2.18 -103.37
CA GLU A 13 51.60 1.93 -103.05
C GLU A 13 51.05 2.84 -101.92
N THR A 14 51.89 3.53 -101.13
CA THR A 14 51.45 4.56 -100.15
C THR A 14 52.52 5.63 -99.90
N PRO A 15 52.30 6.92 -100.24
CA PRO A 15 53.24 7.99 -99.89
C PRO A 15 53.00 8.42 -98.42
N THR A 16 53.87 8.02 -97.50
CA THR A 16 53.86 8.51 -96.10
C THR A 16 54.93 9.59 -95.90
N HIS A 17 54.50 10.79 -95.48
CA HIS A 17 55.38 11.90 -95.12
C HIS A 17 55.94 11.72 -93.71
N ASP A 18 56.81 10.74 -93.50
CA ASP A 18 57.55 10.62 -92.24
C ASP A 18 58.93 11.30 -92.33
N ALA A 19 59.38 11.90 -91.23
CA ALA A 19 60.67 12.62 -91.15
C ALA A 19 61.87 11.70 -91.41
N THR A 20 61.68 10.40 -91.16
CA THR A 20 62.64 9.33 -91.47
C THR A 20 62.71 9.05 -92.97
N THR A 21 61.54 8.96 -93.63
CA THR A 21 61.39 8.76 -95.08
C THR A 21 62.06 9.89 -95.87
N SER A 22 61.83 11.14 -95.48
CA SER A 22 62.44 12.31 -96.14
C SER A 22 63.97 12.33 -96.06
N ARG A 23 64.56 11.89 -94.93
CA ARG A 23 66.02 11.78 -94.78
C ARG A 23 66.63 10.67 -95.63
N TYR A 24 65.94 9.54 -95.74
CA TYR A 24 66.39 8.43 -96.58
C TYR A 24 66.38 8.78 -98.07
N LEU A 25 65.34 9.48 -98.54
CA LEU A 25 65.24 9.95 -99.92
C LEU A 25 66.33 10.96 -100.28
N ASN A 26 66.72 11.84 -99.34
CA ASN A 26 67.86 12.74 -99.55
C ASN A 26 69.18 11.97 -99.68
N ARG A 27 69.36 10.90 -98.92
CA ARG A 27 70.54 10.03 -99.03
C ARG A 27 70.59 9.34 -100.38
N LEU A 28 69.47 8.77 -100.86
CA LEU A 28 69.33 8.16 -102.18
C LEU A 28 69.82 9.06 -103.32
N SER A 29 69.49 10.35 -103.26
CA SER A 29 69.89 11.33 -104.28
C SER A 29 71.41 11.60 -104.35
N THR A 30 72.18 11.18 -103.36
CA THR A 30 73.63 11.41 -103.25
C THR A 30 74.49 10.21 -103.63
N LEU A 31 73.90 9.04 -103.92
CA LEU A 31 74.64 7.83 -104.30
C LEU A 31 74.76 7.67 -105.83
N SER A 32 75.83 6.98 -106.27
CA SER A 32 76.05 6.70 -107.71
C SER A 32 75.16 5.54 -108.20
N LEU A 33 74.77 5.59 -109.49
CA LEU A 33 73.83 4.63 -110.11
C LEU A 33 74.27 3.16 -109.92
N GLN A 34 75.58 2.90 -109.96
CA GLN A 34 76.13 1.54 -109.83
C GLN A 34 76.06 1.01 -108.38
N THR A 35 76.14 1.90 -107.39
CA THR A 35 75.97 1.61 -105.96
C THR A 35 74.49 1.41 -105.60
N LEU A 36 73.61 2.19 -106.23
CA LEU A 36 72.15 2.08 -106.14
C LEU A 36 71.63 0.73 -106.66
N GLN A 37 72.17 0.26 -107.79
CA GLN A 37 71.66 -0.97 -108.41
C GLN A 37 72.16 -2.26 -107.74
N SER A 38 73.38 -2.25 -107.19
CA SER A 38 74.01 -3.46 -106.65
C SER A 38 73.99 -3.56 -105.12
N THR A 39 74.36 -2.48 -104.41
CA THR A 39 74.63 -2.53 -102.97
C THR A 39 73.50 -2.01 -102.10
N GLU A 40 72.71 -1.04 -102.58
CA GLU A 40 71.62 -0.45 -101.81
C GLU A 40 70.44 -1.41 -101.53
N PRO A 41 69.88 -2.15 -102.50
CA PRO A 41 68.79 -3.09 -102.20
C PRO A 41 69.25 -4.18 -101.23
N GLN A 42 70.52 -4.58 -101.32
CA GLN A 42 71.11 -5.55 -100.40
C GLN A 42 71.30 -4.95 -99.00
N SER A 43 71.73 -3.69 -98.89
CA SER A 43 71.84 -2.97 -97.62
C SER A 43 70.48 -2.69 -96.96
N LEU A 44 69.46 -2.34 -97.75
CA LEU A 44 68.10 -2.12 -97.28
C LEU A 44 67.47 -3.44 -96.81
N ALA A 45 67.63 -4.52 -97.58
CA ALA A 45 67.18 -5.85 -97.17
C ALA A 45 67.88 -6.30 -95.88
N GLN A 46 69.20 -6.05 -95.76
CA GLN A 46 69.96 -6.35 -94.54
C GLN A 46 69.53 -5.48 -93.36
N SER A 47 69.29 -4.19 -93.55
CA SER A 47 68.80 -3.28 -92.50
C SER A 47 67.39 -3.67 -92.06
N SER A 48 66.48 -3.93 -93.01
CA SER A 48 65.13 -4.39 -92.73
C SER A 48 65.15 -5.71 -91.94
N HIS A 49 65.92 -6.70 -92.42
CA HIS A 49 66.09 -7.96 -91.71
C HIS A 49 66.71 -7.76 -90.32
N SER A 50 67.71 -6.89 -90.17
CA SER A 50 68.30 -6.54 -88.88
C SER A 50 67.29 -5.86 -87.94
N THR A 51 66.45 -4.95 -88.44
CA THR A 51 65.39 -4.31 -87.65
C THR A 51 64.26 -5.27 -87.30
N LEU A 52 63.92 -6.19 -88.19
CA LEU A 52 62.94 -7.24 -87.90
C LEU A 52 63.48 -8.20 -86.86
N LEU A 53 64.75 -8.58 -86.94
CA LEU A 53 65.40 -9.41 -85.92
C LEU A 53 65.52 -8.65 -84.60
N SER A 54 65.83 -7.36 -84.60
CA SER A 54 65.90 -6.55 -83.37
C SER A 54 64.53 -6.31 -82.76
N LEU A 55 63.49 -6.11 -83.57
CA LEU A 55 62.09 -6.00 -83.14
C LEU A 55 61.59 -7.36 -82.65
N GLN A 56 61.89 -8.45 -83.33
CA GLN A 56 61.56 -9.80 -82.88
C GLN A 56 62.31 -10.14 -81.57
N ALA A 57 63.58 -9.77 -81.44
CA ALA A 57 64.34 -9.96 -80.21
C ALA A 57 63.81 -9.07 -79.08
N LEU A 58 63.44 -7.83 -79.36
CA LEU A 58 62.85 -6.91 -78.38
C LEU A 58 61.46 -7.39 -77.96
N SER A 59 60.62 -7.78 -78.91
CA SER A 59 59.31 -8.38 -78.68
C SER A 59 59.47 -9.65 -77.86
N ASN A 60 60.36 -10.58 -78.22
CA ASN A 60 60.56 -11.80 -77.44
C ASN A 60 61.08 -11.50 -76.02
N ARG A 61 62.05 -10.58 -75.90
CA ARG A 61 62.62 -10.17 -74.60
C ARG A 61 61.62 -9.42 -73.71
N SER A 62 60.74 -8.62 -74.28
CA SER A 62 59.90 -7.66 -73.54
C SER A 62 58.41 -7.72 -73.85
N HIS A 63 57.91 -8.77 -74.50
CA HIS A 63 56.49 -8.95 -74.81
C HIS A 63 55.64 -8.83 -73.55
N ARG A 64 56.12 -9.38 -72.42
CA ARG A 64 55.43 -9.27 -71.13
C ARG A 64 55.30 -7.82 -70.68
N ALA A 65 56.34 -6.99 -70.84
CA ALA A 65 56.28 -5.58 -70.49
C ALA A 65 55.27 -4.82 -71.39
N PHE A 66 55.26 -5.11 -72.69
CA PHE A 66 54.28 -4.53 -73.62
C PHE A 66 52.85 -4.94 -73.29
N ILE A 67 52.60 -6.23 -73.03
CA ILE A 67 51.30 -6.74 -72.61
C ILE A 67 50.88 -6.06 -71.31
N THR A 68 51.73 -6.04 -70.29
CA THR A 68 51.40 -5.36 -69.02
C THR A 68 51.14 -3.87 -69.21
N SER A 69 51.85 -3.18 -70.11
CA SER A 69 51.60 -1.76 -70.37
C SER A 69 50.29 -1.55 -71.13
N ALA A 70 49.94 -2.43 -72.06
CA ALA A 70 48.67 -2.38 -72.78
C ALA A 70 47.49 -2.71 -71.85
N ASP A 71 47.65 -3.70 -70.98
CA ASP A 71 46.68 -4.07 -69.94
C ASP A 71 46.52 -2.93 -68.93
N ASN A 72 47.61 -2.30 -68.49
CA ASN A 72 47.56 -1.14 -67.61
C ASN A 72 46.87 0.06 -68.30
N LEU A 73 47.13 0.30 -69.59
CA LEU A 73 46.48 1.38 -70.34
C LEU A 73 44.99 1.11 -70.54
N SER A 74 44.61 -0.14 -70.82
CA SER A 74 43.19 -0.53 -70.93
C SER A 74 42.46 -0.45 -69.59
N SER A 75 43.10 -0.89 -68.51
CA SER A 75 42.61 -0.75 -67.13
C SER A 75 42.50 0.71 -66.69
N LEU A 76 43.46 1.56 -67.08
CA LEU A 76 43.44 2.99 -66.80
C LEU A 76 42.31 3.68 -67.58
N ARG A 77 42.07 3.24 -68.82
CA ARG A 77 40.95 3.73 -69.65
C ARG A 77 39.58 3.42 -69.04
N THR A 78 39.43 2.35 -68.27
CA THR A 78 38.15 1.98 -67.62
C THR A 78 38.04 2.50 -66.18
N SER A 79 39.13 2.52 -65.42
CA SER A 79 39.14 2.99 -64.03
C SER A 79 39.00 4.50 -63.89
N ILE A 80 39.57 5.31 -64.79
CA ILE A 80 39.42 6.78 -64.74
C ILE A 80 37.96 7.21 -64.81
N PRO A 81 37.14 6.73 -65.77
CA PRO A 81 35.70 7.00 -65.77
C PRO A 81 34.98 6.52 -64.51
N GLY A 82 35.40 5.36 -63.96
CA GLY A 82 34.86 4.82 -62.71
C GLY A 82 35.10 5.75 -61.52
N VAL A 83 36.36 6.16 -61.32
CA VAL A 83 36.75 7.12 -60.28
C VAL A 83 36.06 8.47 -60.48
N THR A 84 35.92 8.92 -61.72
CA THR A 84 35.21 10.17 -62.03
C THR A 84 33.75 10.08 -61.63
N ARG A 85 33.07 8.98 -61.96
CA ARG A 85 31.68 8.72 -61.56
C ARG A 85 31.53 8.62 -60.04
N GLU A 86 32.42 7.90 -59.36
CA GLU A 86 32.39 7.79 -57.89
C GLU A 86 32.64 9.15 -57.22
N ALA A 87 33.57 9.95 -57.75
CA ALA A 87 33.83 11.30 -57.27
C ALA A 87 32.62 12.22 -57.49
N GLU A 88 31.92 12.11 -58.63
CA GLU A 88 30.67 12.84 -58.87
C GLU A 88 29.54 12.39 -57.94
N GLN A 89 29.42 11.08 -57.69
CA GLN A 89 28.45 10.55 -56.72
C GLN A 89 28.74 11.05 -55.31
N LEU A 90 30.00 11.04 -54.88
CA LEU A 90 30.41 11.57 -53.58
C LEU A 90 30.13 13.07 -53.49
N ARG A 91 30.47 13.85 -54.53
CA ARG A 91 30.19 15.28 -54.60
C ARG A 91 28.69 15.57 -54.48
N ASN A 92 27.84 14.72 -55.05
CA ASN A 92 26.38 14.89 -54.99
C ASN A 92 25.78 14.40 -53.67
N ALA A 93 26.42 13.45 -52.98
CA ALA A 93 25.96 12.90 -51.69
C ALA A 93 26.35 13.79 -50.50
N LEU A 94 27.50 14.45 -50.56
CA LEU A 94 28.02 15.30 -49.49
C LEU A 94 27.05 16.42 -49.05
N PRO A 95 26.43 17.21 -49.95
CA PRO A 95 25.49 18.25 -49.52
C PRO A 95 24.23 17.68 -48.87
N LYS A 96 23.75 16.50 -49.29
CA LYS A 96 22.60 15.84 -48.64
C LYS A 96 22.95 15.42 -47.23
N LEU A 97 24.16 14.89 -47.03
CA LEU A 97 24.63 14.52 -45.70
C LEU A 97 24.79 15.75 -44.81
N ASP A 98 25.30 16.86 -45.34
CA ASP A 98 25.46 18.11 -44.59
C ASP A 98 24.09 18.69 -44.20
N GLU A 99 23.13 18.71 -45.12
CA GLU A 99 21.75 19.12 -44.85
C GLU A 99 21.10 18.27 -43.75
N GLU A 100 21.19 16.94 -43.84
CA GLU A 100 20.70 16.02 -42.81
C GLU A 100 21.43 16.19 -41.46
N THR A 101 22.73 16.53 -41.48
CA THR A 101 23.53 16.77 -40.26
C THR A 101 23.12 18.09 -39.60
N VAL A 102 22.87 19.13 -40.38
CA VAL A 102 22.34 20.42 -39.90
C VAL A 102 20.92 20.26 -39.38
N GLU A 103 20.06 19.52 -40.09
CA GLU A 103 18.72 19.18 -39.61
C GLU A 103 18.77 18.37 -38.31
N PHE A 104 19.65 17.38 -38.22
CA PHE A 104 19.83 16.60 -36.99
C PHE A 104 20.32 17.49 -35.84
N SER A 105 21.33 18.33 -36.09
CA SER A 105 21.90 19.24 -35.10
C SER A 105 20.87 20.24 -34.59
N THR A 106 20.09 20.85 -35.49
CA THR A 106 19.05 21.82 -35.14
C THR A 106 17.85 21.18 -34.46
N LYS A 107 17.43 19.98 -34.88
CA LYS A 107 16.39 19.21 -34.18
C LYS A 107 16.89 18.82 -32.79
N TYR A 108 18.01 18.12 -32.65
CA TYR A 108 18.44 17.61 -31.34
C TYR A 108 19.30 18.58 -30.51
N SER A 109 19.33 19.87 -30.88
CA SER A 109 20.02 20.89 -30.12
C SER A 109 19.39 21.09 -28.73
N LYS A 110 20.19 21.52 -27.76
CA LYS A 110 19.71 21.88 -26.41
C LYS A 110 18.79 23.10 -26.38
N ILE A 111 18.75 23.88 -27.47
CA ILE A 111 18.07 25.17 -27.57
C ILE A 111 16.63 24.99 -28.08
N THR A 112 16.36 23.90 -28.79
CA THR A 112 15.08 23.59 -29.42
C THR A 112 14.31 22.57 -28.58
N ASP A 113 13.14 22.96 -28.07
CA ASP A 113 12.24 22.08 -27.32
C ASP A 113 11.64 21.02 -28.23
N ASN A 114 12.34 19.90 -28.36
CA ASN A 114 11.90 18.77 -29.15
C ASN A 114 11.12 17.78 -28.30
N ALA A 115 9.85 17.55 -28.66
CA ALA A 115 8.95 16.65 -27.94
C ALA A 115 9.51 15.22 -27.83
N ALA A 116 10.26 14.76 -28.84
CA ALA A 116 10.94 13.46 -28.81
C ALA A 116 12.09 13.40 -27.79
N LEU A 117 12.88 14.49 -27.67
CA LEU A 117 13.99 14.56 -26.71
C LEU A 117 13.46 14.66 -25.28
N GLU A 118 12.43 15.48 -25.05
CA GLU A 118 11.77 15.57 -23.74
C GLU A 118 11.10 14.23 -23.36
N ARG A 119 10.48 13.53 -24.31
CA ARG A 119 9.94 12.17 -24.06
C ARG A 119 11.05 11.19 -23.69
N ARG A 120 12.19 11.21 -24.39
CA ARG A 120 13.35 10.35 -24.08
C ARG A 120 13.97 10.70 -22.73
N LYS A 121 14.07 11.97 -22.39
CA LYS A 121 14.57 12.46 -21.09
C LYS A 121 13.65 12.02 -19.96
N LYS A 122 12.34 12.19 -20.11
CA LYS A 122 11.33 11.68 -19.15
C LYS A 122 11.39 10.17 -19.01
N ALA A 123 11.50 9.43 -20.12
CA ALA A 123 11.66 7.97 -20.09
C ALA A 123 12.96 7.54 -19.39
N MET A 124 14.07 8.25 -19.60
CA MET A 124 15.34 7.97 -18.94
C MET A 124 15.27 8.29 -17.43
N GLN A 125 14.59 9.38 -17.06
CA GLN A 125 14.34 9.71 -15.65
C GLN A 125 13.44 8.66 -14.99
N LEU A 126 12.40 8.18 -15.68
CA LEU A 126 11.55 7.11 -15.17
C LEU A 126 12.33 5.80 -15.01
N ALA A 127 13.10 5.40 -16.02
CA ALA A 127 13.91 4.19 -15.98
C ALA A 127 14.92 4.19 -14.82
N ARG A 128 15.51 5.36 -14.51
CA ARG A 128 16.45 5.48 -13.38
C ARG A 128 15.76 5.41 -12.01
N ASN A 129 14.48 5.74 -11.93
CA ASN A 129 13.72 5.78 -10.67
C ASN A 129 12.67 4.66 -10.58
N VAL A 130 12.68 3.70 -11.51
CA VAL A 130 11.64 2.67 -11.61
C VAL A 130 11.57 1.81 -10.36
N ASP A 131 12.73 1.42 -9.80
CA ASP A 131 12.81 0.61 -8.59
C ASP A 131 12.17 1.34 -7.40
N ARG A 132 12.49 2.62 -7.23
CA ARG A 132 11.92 3.45 -6.15
C ARG A 132 10.42 3.67 -6.30
N LEU A 133 9.92 3.80 -7.53
CA LEU A 133 8.48 3.88 -7.78
C LEU A 133 7.81 2.53 -7.50
N SER A 134 8.45 1.42 -7.84
CA SER A 134 7.98 0.08 -7.52
C SER A 134 7.84 -0.09 -6.00
N ASP A 135 8.87 0.28 -5.24
CA ASP A 135 8.84 0.22 -3.77
C ASP A 135 7.65 1.01 -3.20
N ILE A 136 7.38 2.22 -3.73
CA ILE A 136 6.24 3.05 -3.30
C ILE A 136 4.90 2.39 -3.64
N LEU A 137 4.81 1.78 -4.83
CA LEU A 137 3.61 1.07 -5.28
C LEU A 137 3.37 -0.24 -4.51
N GLU A 138 4.41 -0.82 -3.92
CA GLU A 138 4.31 -2.03 -3.09
C GLU A 138 3.85 -1.72 -1.66
N LEU A 139 3.99 -0.48 -1.17
CA LEU A 139 3.64 -0.12 0.22
C LEU A 139 2.19 -0.46 0.61
N PRO A 140 1.15 -0.18 -0.20
CA PRO A 140 -0.23 -0.54 0.15
C PRO A 140 -0.44 -2.06 0.23
N ASN A 141 0.18 -2.82 -0.68
CA ASN A 141 0.09 -4.28 -0.68
C ASN A 141 0.79 -4.88 0.56
N LEU A 142 1.96 -4.33 0.93
CA LEU A 142 2.67 -4.72 2.14
C LEU A 142 1.80 -4.42 3.38
N LEU A 143 1.18 -3.23 3.42
CA LEU A 143 0.28 -2.84 4.50
C LEU A 143 -0.91 -3.80 4.63
N SER A 144 -1.61 -4.09 3.53
CA SER A 144 -2.72 -5.04 3.51
C SER A 144 -2.27 -6.44 3.98
N THR A 145 -1.13 -6.93 3.48
CA THR A 145 -0.56 -8.23 3.90
C THR A 145 -0.23 -8.25 5.38
N ALA A 146 0.36 -7.18 5.93
CA ALA A 146 0.66 -7.07 7.35
C ALA A 146 -0.63 -7.07 8.19
N VAL A 147 -1.67 -6.35 7.76
CA VAL A 147 -2.98 -6.32 8.43
C VAL A 147 -3.65 -7.69 8.44
N SER A 148 -3.70 -8.38 7.29
CA SER A 148 -4.31 -9.70 7.20
C SER A 148 -3.52 -10.75 8.01
N ALA A 149 -2.18 -10.70 7.97
CA ALA A 149 -1.33 -11.60 8.77
C ALA A 149 -1.47 -11.37 10.28
N ALA A 150 -1.66 -10.12 10.70
CA ALA A 150 -1.90 -9.75 12.09
C ALA A 150 -3.25 -10.29 12.60
N SER A 151 -4.28 -10.31 11.75
CA SER A 151 -5.59 -10.90 12.08
C SER A 151 -5.51 -12.42 12.23
N ALA A 152 -4.81 -13.11 11.32
CA ALA A 152 -4.67 -14.57 11.33
C ALA A 152 -3.86 -15.12 12.53
N SER A 153 -2.95 -14.33 13.09
CA SER A 153 -2.06 -14.75 14.19
C SER A 153 -2.63 -14.52 15.60
N SER A 154 -3.93 -14.18 15.71
CA SER A 154 -4.65 -13.87 16.97
C SER A 154 -4.58 -14.93 18.08
N GLY A 155 -4.06 -16.14 17.82
CA GLY A 155 -3.82 -17.18 18.83
C GLY A 155 -2.43 -17.14 19.49
N THR A 156 -1.48 -16.36 18.97
CA THR A 156 -0.09 -16.27 19.48
C THR A 156 0.19 -14.88 20.03
N THR A 157 0.38 -14.80 21.34
CA THR A 157 0.34 -13.56 22.15
C THR A 157 1.51 -12.59 21.94
N GLY A 158 2.59 -13.01 21.25
CA GLY A 158 3.78 -12.19 21.01
C GLY A 158 3.91 -11.61 19.59
N THR A 159 3.55 -12.38 18.56
CA THR A 159 3.76 -12.03 17.14
C THR A 159 2.71 -11.07 16.57
N THR A 160 1.49 -11.07 17.12
CA THR A 160 0.43 -10.12 16.73
C THR A 160 0.80 -8.67 17.03
N SER A 161 1.61 -8.45 18.08
CA SER A 161 1.98 -7.11 18.53
C SER A 161 2.93 -6.41 17.59
N THR A 162 3.84 -7.15 16.97
CA THR A 162 4.87 -6.60 16.07
C THR A 162 4.30 -6.28 14.69
N THR A 163 3.31 -7.06 14.24
CA THR A 163 2.73 -6.92 12.90
C THR A 163 1.78 -5.74 12.80
N TYR A 164 0.95 -5.48 13.82
CA TYR A 164 0.13 -4.26 13.85
C TYR A 164 0.95 -2.99 14.04
N SER A 165 2.07 -3.03 14.80
CA SER A 165 2.95 -1.87 14.91
C SER A 165 3.67 -1.55 13.60
N SER A 166 4.16 -2.55 12.87
CA SER A 166 4.82 -2.31 11.58
C SER A 166 3.84 -1.80 10.52
N ALA A 167 2.59 -2.28 10.53
CA ALA A 167 1.51 -1.74 9.68
C ALA A 167 1.25 -0.25 9.96
N LEU A 168 1.20 0.14 11.24
CA LEU A 168 1.05 1.55 11.63
C LEU A 168 2.23 2.42 11.20
N ASP A 169 3.46 1.92 11.32
CA ASP A 169 4.66 2.64 10.88
C ASP A 169 4.67 2.84 9.35
N LEU A 170 4.24 1.83 8.58
CA LEU A 170 4.06 1.92 7.13
C LEU A 170 2.99 2.96 6.75
N HIS A 171 1.85 2.95 7.43
CA HIS A 171 0.80 3.93 7.19
C HIS A 171 1.27 5.36 7.52
N ALA A 172 2.03 5.55 8.60
CA ALA A 172 2.63 6.84 8.94
C ALA A 172 3.63 7.30 7.87
N HIS A 173 4.41 6.39 7.29
CA HIS A 173 5.29 6.68 6.17
C HIS A 173 4.51 7.13 4.92
N ILE A 174 3.42 6.43 4.57
CA ILE A 174 2.56 6.80 3.44
C ILE A 174 1.90 8.18 3.65
N LYS A 175 1.39 8.47 4.86
CA LYS A 175 0.87 9.81 5.18
C LYS A 175 1.95 10.89 5.09
N ARG A 176 3.17 10.62 5.56
CA ARG A 176 4.30 11.54 5.39
C ARG A 176 4.60 11.77 3.90
N LEU A 177 4.57 10.72 3.08
CA LEU A 177 4.76 10.84 1.63
C LEU A 177 3.67 11.71 0.99
N GLN A 178 2.42 11.57 1.42
CA GLN A 178 1.31 12.43 0.98
C GLN A 178 1.53 13.90 1.35
N THR A 179 2.05 14.19 2.54
CA THR A 179 2.39 15.58 2.94
C THR A 179 3.55 16.18 2.15
N LEU A 180 4.52 15.36 1.75
CA LEU A 180 5.69 15.79 0.99
C LEU A 180 5.37 16.03 -0.49
N TYR A 181 4.38 15.31 -1.05
CA TYR A 181 4.04 15.37 -2.48
C TYR A 181 2.51 15.47 -2.70
N PRO A 182 1.87 16.57 -2.30
CA PRO A 182 0.40 16.72 -2.35
C PRO A 182 -0.16 16.82 -3.79
N ASP A 183 0.65 17.19 -4.78
CA ASP A 183 0.21 17.36 -6.16
C ASP A 183 0.25 16.06 -6.98
N SER A 184 0.89 15.01 -6.47
CA SER A 184 1.05 13.75 -7.20
C SER A 184 -0.21 12.89 -7.14
N PRO A 185 -0.85 12.56 -8.27
CA PRO A 185 -2.03 11.68 -8.28
C PRO A 185 -1.69 10.24 -7.85
N LEU A 186 -0.47 9.78 -8.12
CA LEU A 186 0.01 8.45 -7.75
C LEU A 186 0.00 8.28 -6.22
N ILE A 187 0.49 9.29 -5.50
CA ILE A 187 0.61 9.23 -4.04
C ILE A 187 -0.77 9.38 -3.38
N LYS A 188 -1.70 10.11 -4.01
CA LYS A 188 -3.11 10.13 -3.59
C LYS A 188 -3.76 8.75 -3.70
N ASP A 189 -3.52 8.04 -4.80
CA ASP A 189 -4.04 6.69 -5.00
C ASP A 189 -3.44 5.69 -3.98
N VAL A 190 -2.11 5.70 -3.81
CA VAL A 190 -1.40 4.91 -2.78
C VAL A 190 -1.94 5.22 -1.37
N ALA A 191 -2.20 6.48 -1.06
CA ALA A 191 -2.79 6.88 0.22
C ALA A 191 -4.23 6.37 0.37
N SER A 192 -5.08 6.44 -0.66
CA SER A 192 -6.45 5.90 -0.59
C SER A 192 -6.47 4.39 -0.39
N GLN A 193 -5.60 3.64 -1.10
CA GLN A 193 -5.48 2.19 -0.90
C GLN A 193 -4.98 1.85 0.51
N ALA A 194 -4.07 2.65 1.05
CA ALA A 194 -3.61 2.50 2.41
C ALA A 194 -4.74 2.79 3.43
N GLU A 195 -5.57 3.80 3.21
CA GLU A 195 -6.74 4.09 4.05
C GLU A 195 -7.74 2.94 4.05
N ASP A 196 -7.96 2.29 2.90
CA ASP A 196 -8.84 1.11 2.83
C ASP A 196 -8.28 -0.09 3.61
N ALA A 197 -6.96 -0.34 3.52
CA ALA A 197 -6.30 -1.35 4.35
C ALA A 197 -6.37 -1.00 5.86
N MET A 198 -6.29 0.29 6.21
CA MET A 198 -6.49 0.74 7.60
C MET A 198 -7.92 0.54 8.09
N LYS A 199 -8.94 0.73 7.23
CA LYS A 199 -10.33 0.39 7.57
C LYS A 199 -10.48 -1.10 7.85
N GLU A 200 -9.84 -1.96 7.05
CA GLU A 200 -9.80 -3.41 7.33
C GLU A 200 -9.14 -3.69 8.70
N MET A 201 -8.03 -3.02 9.01
CA MET A 201 -7.38 -3.11 10.33
C MET A 201 -8.32 -2.68 11.46
N THR A 202 -9.06 -1.58 11.32
CA THR A 202 -10.05 -1.18 12.34
C THR A 202 -11.12 -2.22 12.56
N SER A 203 -11.64 -2.82 11.48
CA SER A 203 -12.63 -3.91 11.56
C SER A 203 -12.07 -5.13 12.31
N ASN A 204 -10.85 -5.54 11.97
CA ASN A 204 -10.17 -6.65 12.64
C ASN A 204 -9.93 -6.38 14.13
N LEU A 205 -9.55 -5.15 14.50
CA LEU A 205 -9.39 -4.75 15.90
C LEU A 205 -10.72 -4.73 16.66
N ILE A 206 -11.80 -4.26 16.03
CA ILE A 206 -13.15 -4.26 16.60
C ILE A 206 -13.63 -5.71 16.84
N VAL A 207 -13.41 -6.60 15.87
CA VAL A 207 -13.71 -8.04 16.03
C VAL A 207 -12.85 -8.64 17.15
N GLY A 208 -11.57 -8.29 17.24
CA GLY A 208 -10.69 -8.69 18.33
C GLY A 208 -11.17 -8.23 19.72
N LEU A 209 -11.77 -7.03 19.80
CA LEU A 209 -12.41 -6.53 21.03
C LEU A 209 -13.70 -7.30 21.40
N ARG A 210 -14.30 -8.09 20.50
CA ARG A 210 -15.43 -8.97 20.82
C ARG A 210 -14.99 -10.34 21.34
N SER A 211 -13.69 -10.62 21.41
CA SER A 211 -13.17 -11.92 21.86
C SER A 211 -13.49 -12.23 23.34
N GLN A 212 -13.69 -13.53 23.63
CA GLN A 212 -14.15 -14.06 24.91
C GLN A 212 -13.14 -13.94 26.06
N ASN A 213 -11.84 -13.90 25.75
CA ASN A 213 -10.77 -13.92 26.75
C ASN A 213 -9.88 -12.68 26.65
N LEU A 214 -10.45 -11.48 26.68
CA LEU A 214 -9.64 -10.27 26.66
C LEU A 214 -8.99 -10.00 28.02
N ARG A 215 -7.67 -10.19 28.07
CA ARG A 215 -6.84 -9.72 29.19
C ARG A 215 -6.61 -8.21 29.11
N LEU A 216 -6.47 -7.55 30.26
CA LEU A 216 -6.21 -6.11 30.37
C LEU A 216 -5.09 -5.64 29.43
N ALA A 217 -3.94 -6.32 29.46
CA ALA A 217 -2.79 -5.96 28.61
C ALA A 217 -3.04 -6.15 27.10
N ALA A 218 -3.96 -7.03 26.70
CA ALA A 218 -4.38 -7.14 25.30
C ALA A 218 -5.35 -6.01 24.94
N GLY A 219 -6.30 -5.70 25.83
CA GLY A 219 -7.25 -4.60 25.68
C GLY A 219 -6.59 -3.23 25.56
N MET A 220 -5.62 -2.94 26.43
CA MET A 220 -4.87 -1.69 26.36
C MET A 220 -4.12 -1.53 25.04
N ARG A 221 -3.52 -2.61 24.52
CA ARG A 221 -2.82 -2.59 23.23
C ARG A 221 -3.76 -2.40 22.05
N THR A 222 -4.89 -3.13 22.02
CA THR A 222 -5.86 -3.00 20.92
C THR A 222 -6.51 -1.62 20.89
N VAL A 223 -6.85 -1.06 22.05
CA VAL A 223 -7.33 0.33 22.15
C VAL A 223 -6.23 1.31 21.75
N GLY A 224 -4.99 1.11 22.21
CA GLY A 224 -3.84 1.93 21.82
C GLY A 224 -3.55 1.91 20.31
N TRP A 225 -3.74 0.77 19.63
CA TRP A 225 -3.67 0.71 18.17
C TRP A 225 -4.86 1.42 17.52
N LEU A 226 -6.07 1.22 18.02
CA LEU A 226 -7.29 1.85 17.49
C LEU A 226 -7.19 3.39 17.53
N ARG A 227 -6.59 3.96 18.59
CA ARG A 227 -6.28 5.40 18.66
C ARG A 227 -5.37 5.88 17.54
N ARG A 228 -4.34 5.10 17.22
CA ARG A 228 -3.36 5.46 16.18
C ARG A 228 -3.91 5.28 14.77
N VAL A 229 -4.78 4.30 14.56
CA VAL A 229 -5.44 4.07 13.26
C VAL A 229 -6.48 5.13 12.97
N ALA A 230 -7.28 5.51 13.97
CA ALA A 230 -8.46 6.35 13.80
C ALA A 230 -8.47 7.51 14.82
N PRO A 231 -7.54 8.48 14.70
CA PRO A 231 -7.55 9.68 15.53
C PRO A 231 -8.83 10.51 15.34
N ASP A 232 -9.44 10.39 14.15
CA ASP A 232 -10.69 11.07 13.81
C ASP A 232 -11.86 10.62 14.71
N MET A 233 -11.85 9.40 15.22
CA MET A 233 -12.89 8.93 16.14
C MET A 233 -12.74 9.49 17.57
N GLU A 234 -11.55 9.95 17.97
CA GLU A 234 -11.38 10.70 19.22
C GLU A 234 -11.84 12.15 19.06
N THR A 235 -11.65 12.73 17.88
CA THR A 235 -11.94 14.16 17.62
C THR A 235 -13.40 14.47 17.36
N LEU A 236 -14.24 13.48 17.02
CA LEU A 236 -15.69 13.67 16.86
C LEU A 236 -16.40 14.20 18.12
N GLN A 237 -15.75 14.23 19.28
CA GLN A 237 -16.28 14.83 20.52
C GLN A 237 -15.39 15.93 21.12
N SER A 238 -14.21 16.20 20.56
CA SER A 238 -13.26 17.16 21.15
C SER A 238 -13.54 18.62 20.80
N ASP A 239 -14.44 18.91 19.86
CA ASP A 239 -14.73 20.29 19.41
C ASP A 239 -15.74 21.04 20.31
N GLY A 240 -16.14 20.48 21.45
CA GLY A 240 -17.18 21.07 22.31
C GLY A 240 -17.03 20.96 23.83
N ALA A 241 -16.30 19.99 24.39
CA ALA A 241 -16.24 19.85 25.85
C ALA A 241 -14.92 19.24 26.33
N ALA A 242 -14.10 20.06 26.99
CA ALA A 242 -12.87 19.63 27.68
C ALA A 242 -13.16 18.85 29.00
N GLY A 243 -14.13 17.92 28.97
CA GLY A 243 -14.73 17.35 30.19
C GLY A 243 -14.72 15.82 30.33
N SER A 244 -14.56 15.03 29.27
CA SER A 244 -14.35 13.58 29.43
C SER A 244 -13.42 13.11 28.34
N GLY A 245 -12.19 12.71 28.69
CA GLY A 245 -11.20 12.09 27.79
C GLY A 245 -11.61 10.70 27.31
N GLU A 246 -12.90 10.51 27.09
CA GLU A 246 -13.62 9.24 27.01
C GLU A 246 -14.36 9.18 25.66
N GLY A 247 -13.71 9.70 24.60
CA GLY A 247 -14.29 9.91 23.27
C GLY A 247 -14.97 8.68 22.64
N ALA A 248 -15.32 8.73 21.35
CA ALA A 248 -16.10 7.66 20.71
C ALA A 248 -15.51 6.24 20.88
N LEU A 249 -14.19 6.13 21.12
CA LEU A 249 -13.51 4.87 21.45
C LEU A 249 -14.00 4.19 22.74
N GLY A 250 -14.31 4.95 23.78
CA GLY A 250 -14.87 4.42 25.02
C GLY A 250 -16.24 3.78 24.77
N ALA A 251 -17.10 4.50 24.04
CA ALA A 251 -18.40 3.98 23.62
C ALA A 251 -18.26 2.74 22.74
N ILE A 252 -17.37 2.73 21.75
CA ILE A 252 -17.12 1.56 20.88
C ILE A 252 -16.64 0.36 21.68
N PHE A 253 -15.74 0.56 22.66
CA PHE A 253 -15.31 -0.53 23.54
C PHE A 253 -16.49 -1.13 24.31
N LEU A 254 -17.35 -0.28 24.91
CA LEU A 254 -18.52 -0.72 25.65
C LEU A 254 -19.53 -1.46 24.75
N ILE A 255 -19.78 -0.96 23.54
CA ILE A 255 -20.66 -1.61 22.56
C ILE A 255 -20.10 -2.97 22.12
N CYS A 256 -18.80 -3.06 21.84
CA CYS A 256 -18.15 -4.33 21.47
C CYS A 256 -18.25 -5.36 22.61
N ARG A 257 -18.08 -4.89 23.84
CA ARG A 257 -18.19 -5.71 25.05
C ARG A 257 -19.63 -6.10 25.38
N LEU A 258 -20.60 -5.22 25.11
CA LEU A 258 -22.02 -5.54 25.19
C LEU A 258 -22.40 -6.62 24.18
N ALA A 259 -21.93 -6.50 22.93
CA ALA A 259 -22.16 -7.52 21.91
C ALA A 259 -21.55 -8.88 22.31
N HIS A 260 -20.39 -8.86 22.97
CA HIS A 260 -19.83 -10.07 23.55
C HIS A 260 -20.73 -10.66 24.65
N LEU A 261 -21.17 -9.82 25.61
CA LEU A 261 -22.10 -10.24 26.66
C LEU A 261 -23.37 -10.86 26.07
N VAL A 262 -24.01 -10.19 25.12
CA VAL A 262 -25.22 -10.69 24.46
C VAL A 262 -24.97 -12.04 23.78
N SER A 263 -23.85 -12.19 23.04
CA SER A 263 -23.50 -13.48 22.43
C SER A 263 -23.26 -14.59 23.46
N THR A 264 -22.68 -14.28 24.64
CA THR A 264 -22.56 -15.27 25.72
C THR A 264 -23.91 -15.60 26.36
N LEU A 265 -24.85 -14.64 26.40
CA LEU A 265 -26.21 -14.86 26.89
C LEU A 265 -27.06 -15.65 25.89
N GLU A 266 -26.84 -15.45 24.58
CA GLU A 266 -27.44 -16.26 23.51
C GLU A 266 -26.98 -17.72 23.58
N ALA A 267 -25.77 -18.02 24.07
CA ALA A 267 -25.36 -19.40 24.30
C ALA A 267 -26.21 -20.14 25.36
N LEU A 268 -26.99 -19.41 26.19
CA LEU A 268 -28.00 -20.00 27.08
C LEU A 268 -29.35 -20.25 26.39
N GLU A 269 -29.50 -19.98 25.09
CA GLU A 269 -30.70 -20.22 24.32
C GLU A 269 -31.37 -21.58 24.58
N PRO A 270 -30.68 -22.74 24.63
CA PRO A 270 -31.36 -24.01 24.92
C PRO A 270 -32.01 -24.05 26.32
N LEU A 271 -31.45 -23.35 27.31
CA LEU A 271 -32.05 -23.22 28.64
C LEU A 271 -33.20 -22.19 28.64
N ARG A 272 -33.07 -21.13 27.82
CA ARG A 272 -34.11 -20.13 27.61
C ARG A 272 -35.35 -20.75 26.97
N GLU A 273 -35.20 -21.58 25.95
CA GLU A 273 -36.31 -22.28 25.30
C GLU A 273 -37.10 -23.17 26.28
N LEU A 274 -36.40 -23.84 27.21
CA LEU A 274 -37.06 -24.63 28.26
C LEU A 274 -37.83 -23.74 29.24
N ALA A 275 -37.27 -22.58 29.61
CA ALA A 275 -37.96 -21.60 30.43
C ALA A 275 -39.18 -20.99 29.69
N ASP A 276 -39.06 -20.72 28.38
CA ASP A 276 -40.14 -20.21 27.54
C ASP A 276 -41.30 -21.21 27.44
N GLN A 277 -41.01 -22.50 27.36
CA GLN A 277 -42.02 -23.56 27.41
C GLN A 277 -42.76 -23.58 28.76
N GLU A 278 -42.08 -23.32 29.88
CA GLU A 278 -42.71 -23.17 31.20
C GLU A 278 -43.57 -21.88 31.24
N THR A 279 -43.07 -20.75 30.72
CA THR A 279 -43.84 -19.48 30.61
C THR A 279 -45.11 -19.65 29.78
N GLN A 280 -45.02 -20.34 28.63
CA GLN A 280 -46.15 -20.61 27.75
C GLN A 280 -47.18 -21.55 28.39
N ARG A 281 -46.74 -22.51 29.21
CA ARG A 281 -47.65 -23.37 29.99
C ARG A 281 -48.39 -22.58 31.07
N ARG A 282 -47.71 -21.66 31.76
CA ARG A 282 -48.33 -20.76 32.76
C ARG A 282 -49.34 -19.82 32.12
N THR A 283 -49.00 -19.18 31.00
CA THR A 283 -49.86 -18.19 30.30
C THR A 283 -50.99 -18.83 29.48
N GLY A 284 -50.77 -20.04 28.95
CA GLY A 284 -51.71 -20.75 28.07
C GLY A 284 -52.86 -21.48 28.75
N GLY A 285 -53.00 -21.41 30.09
CA GLY A 285 -54.19 -21.86 30.82
C GLY A 285 -54.60 -23.33 30.64
N LYS A 286 -53.73 -24.22 30.13
CA LYS A 286 -54.03 -25.64 29.97
C LYS A 286 -53.72 -26.39 31.28
N SER A 287 -54.77 -26.47 32.11
CA SER A 287 -55.06 -27.42 33.18
C SER A 287 -53.92 -28.28 33.71
N LYS A 288 -53.72 -28.19 35.04
CA LYS A 288 -53.45 -29.32 35.95
C LYS A 288 -53.59 -30.68 35.26
N SER A 289 -52.49 -31.22 34.76
CA SER A 289 -52.34 -32.65 34.55
C SER A 289 -51.37 -33.14 35.61
N ASP A 290 -51.91 -34.02 36.44
CA ASP A 290 -51.31 -34.73 37.56
C ASP A 290 -50.03 -35.48 37.15
N ASN A 291 -48.93 -34.75 37.06
CA ASN A 291 -47.60 -35.34 37.06
C ASN A 291 -46.63 -34.35 37.67
N THR A 292 -45.82 -34.86 38.59
CA THR A 292 -44.72 -34.25 39.35
C THR A 292 -43.60 -33.72 38.43
N TRP A 293 -43.95 -32.92 37.43
CA TRP A 293 -43.00 -32.14 36.66
C TRP A 293 -42.74 -30.90 37.48
N SER A 294 -41.51 -30.77 37.93
CA SER A 294 -41.08 -29.73 38.85
C SER A 294 -41.29 -28.33 38.27
N ASP A 295 -42.41 -27.72 38.66
CA ASP A 295 -42.83 -26.40 38.24
C ASP A 295 -41.73 -25.36 38.50
N GLY A 296 -41.25 -24.72 37.43
CA GLY A 296 -40.24 -23.66 37.48
C GLY A 296 -38.78 -24.10 37.70
N GLN A 297 -38.45 -25.41 37.74
CA GLN A 297 -37.05 -25.84 37.95
C GLN A 297 -36.13 -25.54 36.77
N GLN A 298 -36.62 -25.57 35.53
CA GLN A 298 -35.80 -25.21 34.38
C GLN A 298 -35.61 -23.70 34.32
N THR A 299 -36.66 -22.93 34.62
CA THR A 299 -36.56 -21.48 34.77
C THR A 299 -35.57 -21.08 35.88
N ASP A 300 -35.58 -21.75 37.03
CA ASP A 300 -34.59 -21.52 38.10
C ASP A 300 -33.14 -21.78 37.65
N ARG A 301 -32.88 -22.89 36.94
CA ARG A 301 -31.55 -23.19 36.40
C ARG A 301 -31.09 -22.16 35.37
N TYR A 302 -32.00 -21.74 34.49
CA TYR A 302 -31.72 -20.69 33.52
C TYR A 302 -31.38 -19.37 34.22
N LEU A 303 -32.20 -18.91 35.16
CA LEU A 303 -31.99 -17.65 35.86
C LEU A 303 -30.72 -17.66 36.70
N LYS A 304 -30.41 -18.76 37.41
CA LYS A 304 -29.14 -18.90 38.16
C LYS A 304 -27.93 -18.74 37.24
N ARG A 305 -27.92 -19.44 36.10
CA ARG A 305 -26.81 -19.37 35.16
C ARG A 305 -26.73 -18.02 34.44
N TYR A 306 -27.88 -17.41 34.13
CA TYR A 306 -27.98 -16.07 33.57
C TYR A 306 -27.37 -15.03 34.52
N ILE A 307 -27.79 -15.00 35.79
CA ILE A 307 -27.29 -14.05 36.80
C ILE A 307 -25.80 -14.25 37.03
N GLU A 308 -25.31 -15.48 37.06
CA GLU A 308 -23.88 -15.78 37.20
C GLU A 308 -23.05 -15.20 36.05
N ILE A 309 -23.41 -15.52 34.80
CA ILE A 309 -22.72 -15.04 33.59
C ILE A 309 -22.84 -13.51 33.49
N PHE A 310 -24.04 -12.96 33.67
CA PHE A 310 -24.28 -11.53 33.62
C PHE A 310 -23.43 -10.79 34.66
N ARG A 311 -23.38 -11.27 35.90
CA ARG A 311 -22.58 -10.67 36.98
C ARG A 311 -21.09 -10.70 36.66
N GLU A 312 -20.56 -11.84 36.23
CA GLU A 312 -19.15 -11.99 35.92
C GLU A 312 -18.73 -11.08 34.76
N GLN A 313 -19.51 -11.11 33.66
CA GLN A 313 -19.20 -10.36 32.45
C GLN A 313 -19.42 -8.85 32.65
N SER A 314 -20.52 -8.41 33.28
CA SER A 314 -20.74 -6.97 33.56
C SER A 314 -19.66 -6.37 34.46
N PHE A 315 -19.24 -7.10 35.50
CA PHE A 315 -18.13 -6.68 36.37
C PHE A 315 -16.82 -6.60 35.60
N ALA A 316 -16.50 -7.60 34.78
CA ALA A 316 -15.30 -7.62 33.96
C ALA A 316 -15.26 -6.45 32.97
N ILE A 317 -16.37 -6.15 32.30
CA ILE A 317 -16.46 -5.07 31.31
C ILE A 317 -16.22 -3.71 31.97
N VAL A 318 -16.96 -3.39 33.04
CA VAL A 318 -16.84 -2.09 33.70
C VAL A 318 -15.50 -1.93 34.40
N SER A 319 -14.94 -3.01 34.98
CA SER A 319 -13.59 -3.00 35.57
C SER A 319 -12.51 -2.79 34.50
N LEU A 320 -12.55 -3.53 33.39
CA LEU A 320 -11.61 -3.36 32.27
C LEU A 320 -11.70 -1.96 31.69
N TYR A 321 -12.91 -1.45 31.51
CA TYR A 321 -13.16 -0.11 31.02
C TYR A 321 -12.50 0.95 31.92
N LYS A 322 -12.77 0.90 33.22
CA LYS A 322 -12.15 1.83 34.18
C LYS A 322 -10.64 1.72 34.10
N ASN A 323 -10.07 0.51 34.13
CA ASN A 323 -8.61 0.36 34.06
C ASN A 323 -7.99 0.90 32.76
N ILE A 324 -8.65 0.76 31.61
CA ILE A 324 -8.11 1.22 30.31
C ILE A 324 -8.23 2.74 30.16
N PHE A 325 -9.36 3.32 30.56
CA PHE A 325 -9.67 4.74 30.27
C PHE A 325 -9.44 5.69 31.45
N THR A 326 -9.51 5.23 32.71
CA THR A 326 -9.23 6.07 33.90
C THR A 326 -7.75 6.06 34.31
N SER A 327 -6.98 5.00 33.99
CA SER A 327 -5.52 5.00 34.22
C SER A 327 -4.78 6.03 33.35
N GLU A 328 -5.31 6.37 32.18
CA GLU A 328 -4.69 7.35 31.27
C GLU A 328 -4.98 8.81 31.62
N GLN A 329 -6.04 9.09 32.38
CA GLN A 329 -6.28 10.42 32.95
C GLN A 329 -5.16 10.79 33.94
N SER A 330 -4.70 9.84 34.74
CA SER A 330 -3.61 10.04 35.71
C SER A 330 -2.27 10.39 35.02
N GLU A 331 -1.90 9.67 33.95
CA GLU A 331 -0.65 9.97 33.21
C GLU A 331 -0.74 11.29 32.41
N SER A 332 -1.92 11.62 31.87
CA SER A 332 -2.13 12.86 31.12
C SER A 332 -2.15 14.10 32.02
N GLU A 333 -2.75 14.02 33.22
CA GLU A 333 -2.68 15.09 34.22
C GLU A 333 -1.27 15.26 34.79
N LEU A 334 -0.53 14.17 35.03
CA LEU A 334 0.86 14.24 35.51
C LEU A 334 1.82 14.80 34.45
N ALA A 335 1.62 14.51 33.16
CA ALA A 335 2.42 15.07 32.07
C ALA A 335 2.17 16.58 31.88
N ILE A 336 0.96 17.07 32.15
CA ILE A 336 0.64 18.51 32.11
C ILE A 336 1.13 19.21 33.39
N SER A 337 1.15 18.52 34.53
CA SER A 337 1.62 19.09 35.80
C SER A 337 3.16 19.12 35.93
N GLY A 338 3.90 18.26 35.21
CA GLY A 338 5.37 18.15 35.28
C GLY A 338 6.16 19.23 34.52
N LEU A 339 5.50 20.04 33.69
CA LEU A 339 6.14 21.12 32.90
C LEU A 339 5.80 22.54 33.41
N ARG A 340 5.06 22.67 34.52
CA ARG A 340 4.67 23.96 35.11
C ARG A 340 5.22 24.12 36.53
N GLY A 341 6.54 24.21 36.63
CA GLY A 341 7.25 24.65 37.83
C GLY A 341 8.06 25.91 37.55
N ALA A 342 7.76 26.98 38.30
CA ALA A 342 8.41 28.30 38.33
C ALA A 342 8.03 29.29 37.20
N ASP A 343 6.93 30.02 37.39
CA ASP A 343 7.01 31.47 37.58
C ASP A 343 5.66 32.07 38.03
N ALA A 344 5.76 32.98 38.98
CA ALA A 344 4.65 33.57 39.71
C ALA A 344 3.91 34.66 38.92
N SER A 345 2.59 34.67 39.12
CA SER A 345 1.71 35.83 39.28
C SER A 345 1.56 36.87 38.14
N ALA A 346 0.29 37.17 37.86
CA ALA A 346 -0.25 38.36 37.21
C ALA A 346 -0.24 38.46 35.67
N LYS A 347 -1.18 37.75 35.03
CA LYS A 347 -2.20 38.33 34.10
C LYS A 347 -3.06 37.22 33.49
N ALA A 348 -4.15 36.86 34.17
CA ALA A 348 -5.26 36.17 33.54
C ALA A 348 -6.00 37.17 32.63
N LYS A 349 -5.71 37.14 31.32
CA LYS A 349 -6.58 37.73 30.31
C LYS A 349 -7.59 36.65 29.90
N SER A 350 -8.83 36.85 30.30
CA SER A 350 -10.00 36.08 29.89
C SER A 350 -10.14 36.09 28.36
N ARG A 351 -10.12 34.90 27.75
CA ARG A 351 -10.64 34.65 26.40
C ARG A 351 -12.18 34.54 26.51
N PRO A 352 -12.97 35.04 25.56
CA PRO A 352 -14.40 35.16 25.74
C PRO A 352 -15.07 33.78 25.70
N SER A 353 -15.91 33.54 26.71
CA SER A 353 -16.86 32.43 26.79
C SER A 353 -17.79 32.46 25.57
N ARG A 354 -17.73 31.43 24.73
CA ARG A 354 -18.84 31.09 23.84
C ARG A 354 -19.98 30.53 24.69
N PRO A 355 -21.25 30.71 24.30
CA PRO A 355 -22.37 30.23 25.09
C PRO A 355 -22.33 28.69 25.11
N ASP A 356 -22.12 28.11 26.28
CA ASP A 356 -22.32 26.69 26.52
C ASP A 356 -23.78 26.36 26.16
N ASP A 357 -23.96 25.55 25.11
CA ASP A 357 -25.27 25.03 24.72
C ASP A 357 -25.66 23.93 25.72
N PRO A 358 -26.66 24.15 26.61
CA PRO A 358 -26.96 23.27 27.73
C PRO A 358 -27.59 21.93 27.32
N LEU A 359 -27.76 21.68 26.01
CA LEU A 359 -28.40 20.48 25.45
C LEU A 359 -27.41 19.46 24.86
N GLN A 360 -26.10 19.72 24.91
CA GLN A 360 -25.09 18.83 24.29
C GLN A 360 -24.26 17.99 25.27
N CYS A 361 -24.55 18.06 26.57
CA CYS A 361 -23.94 17.15 27.54
C CYS A 361 -24.67 15.79 27.52
N LEU A 362 -24.51 15.00 26.44
CA LEU A 362 -24.87 13.60 26.53
C LEU A 362 -24.07 12.99 27.69
N PRO A 363 -24.73 12.27 28.62
CA PRO A 363 -24.03 11.64 29.73
C PRO A 363 -22.93 10.71 29.18
N SER A 364 -21.80 10.66 29.88
CA SER A 364 -20.68 9.77 29.56
C SER A 364 -21.20 8.37 29.21
N ALA A 365 -20.63 7.73 28.19
CA ALA A 365 -21.02 6.40 27.76
C ALA A 365 -20.99 5.39 28.93
N LEU A 366 -20.07 5.59 29.88
CA LEU A 366 -20.00 4.82 31.12
C LEU A 366 -21.16 5.09 32.07
N ALA A 367 -21.73 6.30 32.11
CA ALA A 367 -22.88 6.60 32.95
C ALA A 367 -24.17 5.93 32.44
N THR A 368 -24.33 5.82 31.12
CA THR A 368 -25.49 5.17 30.49
C THR A 368 -25.38 3.64 30.45
N PHE A 369 -24.17 3.09 30.44
CA PHE A 369 -23.94 1.67 30.23
C PHE A 369 -24.46 0.77 31.36
N PRO A 370 -24.18 1.04 32.66
CA PRO A 370 -24.79 0.31 33.77
C PRO A 370 -26.31 0.40 33.75
N MET A 371 -26.89 1.56 33.41
CA MET A 371 -28.35 1.70 33.32
C MET A 371 -28.95 0.75 32.27
N HIS A 372 -28.30 0.64 31.11
CA HIS A 372 -28.74 -0.30 30.07
C HIS A 372 -28.58 -1.77 30.50
N LEU A 373 -27.48 -2.12 31.17
CA LEU A 373 -27.27 -3.47 31.73
C LEU A 373 -28.36 -3.82 32.75
N VAL A 374 -28.70 -2.87 33.61
CA VAL A 374 -29.74 -3.04 34.63
C VAL A 374 -31.10 -3.26 33.97
N GLN A 375 -31.43 -2.48 32.95
CA GLN A 375 -32.67 -2.66 32.20
C GLN A 375 -32.75 -4.07 31.60
N LEU A 376 -31.68 -4.56 30.96
CA LEU A 376 -31.62 -5.92 30.41
C LEU A 376 -31.85 -7.02 31.46
N LEU A 377 -31.20 -6.90 32.63
CA LEU A 377 -31.38 -7.82 33.76
C LEU A 377 -32.81 -7.74 34.32
N THR A 378 -33.34 -6.54 34.40
CA THR A 378 -34.65 -6.24 34.98
C THR A 378 -35.77 -6.80 34.10
N ASP A 379 -35.68 -6.61 32.78
CA ASP A 379 -36.64 -7.16 31.81
C ASP A 379 -36.64 -8.69 31.81
N THR A 380 -35.46 -9.31 31.89
CA THR A 380 -35.34 -10.77 31.98
C THR A 380 -35.87 -11.33 33.31
N MET A 381 -35.63 -10.67 34.44
CA MET A 381 -36.24 -11.04 35.72
C MET A 381 -37.77 -10.93 35.67
N ARG A 382 -38.32 -9.82 35.13
CA ARG A 382 -39.78 -9.61 35.03
C ARG A 382 -40.45 -10.70 34.17
N ALA A 383 -39.79 -11.17 33.12
CA ALA A 383 -40.33 -12.20 32.24
C ALA A 383 -40.38 -13.61 32.86
N TYR A 384 -39.34 -13.99 33.62
CA TYR A 384 -39.14 -15.38 34.03
C TYR A 384 -39.31 -15.64 35.54
N LEU A 385 -39.12 -14.64 36.40
CA LEU A 385 -39.28 -14.78 37.86
C LEU A 385 -40.66 -15.34 38.29
N PRO A 386 -41.78 -14.95 37.64
CA PRO A 386 -43.09 -15.48 38.03
C PRO A 386 -43.21 -17.01 37.85
N ASN A 387 -42.45 -17.63 36.94
CA ASN A 387 -42.54 -19.07 36.73
C ASN A 387 -41.99 -19.89 37.92
N VAL A 388 -41.23 -19.27 38.82
CA VAL A 388 -40.62 -19.95 39.97
C VAL A 388 -41.58 -19.92 41.16
N GLY A 389 -42.35 -20.99 41.32
CA GLY A 389 -43.32 -21.13 42.42
C GLY A 389 -42.70 -21.43 43.78
N ASP A 390 -41.51 -22.06 43.82
CA ASP A 390 -40.84 -22.43 45.07
C ASP A 390 -40.20 -21.22 45.77
N ARG A 391 -40.66 -20.94 47.00
CA ARG A 391 -40.16 -19.86 47.86
C ARG A 391 -38.66 -19.98 48.13
N SER A 392 -38.15 -21.19 48.34
CA SER A 392 -36.72 -21.36 48.66
C SER A 392 -35.81 -21.05 47.47
N SER A 393 -36.23 -21.45 46.27
CA SER A 393 -35.55 -21.14 45.01
C SER A 393 -35.62 -19.64 44.68
N ARG A 394 -36.78 -19.00 44.93
CA ARG A 394 -36.96 -17.54 44.76
C ARG A 394 -36.09 -16.74 45.72
N GLU A 395 -36.05 -17.08 47.01
CA GLU A 395 -35.14 -16.45 47.99
C GLU A 395 -33.66 -16.61 47.58
N SER A 396 -33.28 -17.77 47.00
CA SER A 396 -31.93 -18.01 46.47
C SER A 396 -31.61 -17.10 45.27
N LEU A 397 -32.52 -16.98 44.31
CA LEU A 397 -32.37 -16.11 43.13
C LEU A 397 -32.27 -14.63 43.53
N LEU A 398 -33.14 -14.17 44.43
CA LEU A 398 -33.10 -12.80 44.96
C LEU A 398 -31.80 -12.52 45.70
N THR A 399 -31.28 -13.49 46.46
CA THR A 399 -29.97 -13.38 47.10
C THR A 399 -28.83 -13.26 46.08
N GLN A 400 -28.86 -14.05 44.99
CA GLN A 400 -27.86 -13.95 43.91
C GLN A 400 -27.94 -12.61 43.16
N LEU A 401 -29.16 -12.13 42.92
CA LEU A 401 -29.42 -10.82 42.32
C LEU A 401 -28.90 -9.68 43.19
N LEU A 402 -29.05 -9.79 44.50
CA LEU A 402 -28.49 -8.85 45.46
C LEU A 402 -26.95 -8.85 45.44
N TYR A 403 -26.31 -10.01 45.34
CA TYR A 403 -24.86 -10.08 45.14
C TYR A 403 -24.41 -9.49 43.80
N CYS A 404 -25.23 -9.60 42.75
CA CYS A 404 -25.01 -8.95 41.47
C CYS A 404 -25.08 -7.42 41.62
N ALA A 405 -26.15 -6.90 42.22
CA ALA A 405 -26.33 -5.47 42.50
C ALA A 405 -25.19 -4.90 43.35
N ALA A 406 -24.79 -5.59 44.42
CA ALA A 406 -23.65 -5.18 45.24
C ALA A 406 -22.32 -5.16 44.45
N SER A 407 -22.13 -6.12 43.53
CA SER A 407 -20.91 -6.19 42.73
C SER A 407 -20.78 -5.06 41.70
N LEU A 408 -21.89 -4.64 41.08
CA LEU A 408 -21.93 -3.51 40.15
C LEU A 408 -22.03 -2.15 40.87
N GLY A 409 -22.64 -2.11 42.05
CA GLY A 409 -22.70 -0.95 42.93
C GLY A 409 -21.32 -0.45 43.34
N ARG A 410 -20.36 -1.37 43.60
CA ARG A 410 -18.93 -1.00 43.80
C ARG A 410 -18.31 -0.29 42.60
N LEU A 411 -18.90 -0.43 41.42
CA LEU A 411 -18.44 0.19 40.18
C LEU A 411 -19.28 1.43 39.81
N GLY A 412 -20.19 1.87 40.67
CA GLY A 412 -20.97 3.11 40.50
C GLY A 412 -22.33 2.93 39.82
N GLY A 413 -22.79 1.68 39.62
CA GLY A 413 -24.12 1.36 39.13
C GLY A 413 -24.92 0.62 40.21
N ASP A 414 -25.37 1.31 41.25
CA ASP A 414 -26.29 0.72 42.22
C ASP A 414 -27.70 0.72 41.65
N PHE A 415 -28.28 -0.47 41.52
CA PHE A 415 -29.64 -0.68 41.01
C PHE A 415 -30.51 -1.47 41.99
N GLY A 416 -30.07 -1.63 43.24
CA GLY A 416 -30.90 -2.24 44.28
C GLY A 416 -32.26 -1.54 44.43
N MET A 417 -32.31 -0.23 44.17
CA MET A 417 -33.53 0.58 44.19
C MET A 417 -34.43 0.41 42.95
N ILE A 418 -33.85 0.06 41.79
CA ILE A 418 -34.62 -0.23 40.57
C ILE A 418 -35.30 -1.60 40.70
N LEU A 419 -34.63 -2.55 41.37
CA LEU A 419 -35.21 -3.86 41.68
C LEU A 419 -36.35 -3.80 42.70
N THR A 420 -36.33 -2.82 43.63
CA THR A 420 -37.47 -2.58 44.53
C THR A 420 -38.70 -2.11 43.76
N GLU A 421 -38.55 -1.28 42.73
CA GLU A 421 -39.67 -0.85 41.87
C GLU A 421 -40.21 -1.99 41.01
N LEU A 422 -39.36 -2.93 40.59
CA LEU A 422 -39.78 -4.10 39.82
C LEU A 422 -40.76 -5.01 40.57
N SER A 423 -40.67 -4.98 41.90
CA SER A 423 -41.47 -5.81 42.80
C SER A 423 -42.79 -5.15 43.19
N GLY A 424 -43.06 -3.94 42.68
CA GLY A 424 -44.24 -3.13 43.01
C GLY A 424 -45.57 -3.60 42.39
N ASP A 425 -45.53 -4.50 41.40
CA ASP A 425 -46.74 -4.99 40.71
C ASP A 425 -47.30 -6.31 41.32
N GLU A 426 -46.51 -7.04 42.11
CA GLU A 426 -46.92 -8.26 42.83
C GLU A 426 -46.53 -8.14 44.32
N GLU A 427 -47.49 -7.80 45.19
CA GLU A 427 -47.29 -7.50 46.62
C GLU A 427 -46.47 -8.56 47.39
N ASP A 428 -46.55 -9.84 46.97
CA ASP A 428 -45.83 -10.96 47.59
C ASP A 428 -44.31 -10.96 47.27
N ILE A 429 -43.91 -10.54 46.06
CA ILE A 429 -42.49 -10.53 45.64
C ILE A 429 -41.75 -9.36 46.29
N GLY A 430 -42.42 -8.20 46.42
CA GLY A 430 -41.87 -7.03 47.11
C GLY A 430 -41.54 -7.32 48.57
N TYR A 431 -42.44 -8.01 49.28
CA TYR A 431 -42.23 -8.38 50.67
C TYR A 431 -41.05 -9.35 50.85
N GLU A 432 -40.93 -10.36 49.98
CA GLU A 432 -39.81 -11.30 50.02
C GLU A 432 -38.46 -10.65 49.70
N TRP A 433 -38.42 -9.72 48.74
CA TRP A 433 -37.23 -8.93 48.45
C TRP A 433 -36.80 -8.06 49.63
N GLU A 434 -37.74 -7.39 50.29
CA GLU A 434 -37.47 -6.62 51.51
C GLU A 434 -36.94 -7.51 52.64
N GLU A 435 -37.46 -8.72 52.80
CA GLU A 435 -36.99 -9.68 53.79
C GLU A 435 -35.56 -10.15 53.50
N VAL A 436 -35.23 -10.47 52.25
CA VAL A 436 -33.87 -10.83 51.81
C VAL A 436 -32.90 -9.66 52.01
N MET A 437 -33.30 -8.44 51.63
CA MET A 437 -32.52 -7.22 51.85
C MET A 437 -32.25 -6.95 53.34
N ARG A 438 -33.25 -7.14 54.20
CA ARG A 438 -33.14 -7.01 55.66
C ARG A 438 -32.20 -8.07 56.25
N LYS A 439 -32.34 -9.34 55.83
CA LYS A 439 -31.45 -10.45 56.20
C LYS A 439 -30.01 -10.15 55.78
N HIS A 440 -29.79 -9.72 54.54
CA HIS A 440 -28.46 -9.39 54.03
C HIS A 440 -27.84 -8.18 54.74
N ARG A 441 -28.60 -7.10 54.99
CA ARG A 441 -28.11 -5.93 55.75
C ARG A 441 -27.73 -6.31 57.19
N ALA A 442 -28.49 -7.19 57.84
CA ALA A 442 -28.17 -7.72 59.17
C ALA A 442 -26.89 -8.59 59.17
N LEU A 443 -26.70 -9.42 58.14
CA LEU A 443 -25.49 -10.23 57.97
C LEU A 443 -24.25 -9.38 57.68
N ALA A 444 -24.38 -8.37 56.80
CA ALA A 444 -23.31 -7.42 56.50
C ALA A 444 -22.90 -6.63 57.76
N GLY A 445 -23.86 -6.12 58.53
CA GLY A 445 -23.58 -5.43 59.79
C GLY A 445 -22.94 -6.33 60.85
N ARG A 446 -23.29 -7.62 60.89
CA ARG A 446 -22.65 -8.60 61.78
C ARG A 446 -21.21 -8.92 61.34
N LEU A 447 -20.95 -8.97 60.04
CA LEU A 447 -19.62 -9.14 59.47
C LEU A 447 -18.73 -7.92 59.75
N GLU A 448 -19.28 -6.71 59.61
CA GLU A 448 -18.58 -5.46 59.89
C GLU A 448 -18.20 -5.34 61.38
N GLN A 449 -19.11 -5.75 62.28
CA GLN A 449 -18.83 -5.86 63.72
C GLN A 449 -17.77 -6.91 64.07
N LEU A 450 -17.65 -7.98 63.29
CA LEU A 450 -16.61 -8.99 63.47
C LEU A 450 -15.25 -8.50 62.94
N THR A 451 -15.23 -7.81 61.81
CA THR A 451 -14.00 -7.21 61.26
C THR A 451 -13.51 -6.02 62.08
N SER A 452 -14.41 -5.19 62.64
CA SER A 452 -14.02 -4.06 63.50
C SER A 452 -13.47 -4.51 64.85
N ARG A 453 -13.94 -5.65 65.38
CA ARG A 453 -13.38 -6.28 66.60
C ARG A 453 -12.00 -6.90 66.38
N VAL A 454 -11.67 -7.32 65.16
CA VAL A 454 -10.34 -7.87 64.81
C VAL A 454 -9.31 -6.76 64.57
N ALA A 455 -9.73 -5.55 64.18
CA ALA A 455 -8.83 -4.40 64.02
C ALA A 455 -8.54 -3.62 65.32
N ALA A 456 -9.17 -4.00 66.44
CA ALA A 456 -9.04 -3.36 67.75
C ALA A 456 -8.19 -4.17 68.76
N HIS A 457 -7.50 -5.21 68.28
CA HIS A 457 -6.44 -5.93 68.97
C HIS A 457 -5.18 -5.89 68.09
#